data_AF-A0A7C9TSP9-F1
#
_entry.id   AF-A0A7C9TSP9-F1
#
_cell.length_a   1.000
_cell.length_b   1.000
_cell.length_c   1.000
_cell.angle_alpha   90.00
_cell.angle_beta   90.00
_cell.angle_gamma   90.00
#
_symmetry.space_group_name_H-M   'P 1'
#
loop_
_entity.id
_entity.type
_entity.pdbx_description
1 polymer ?
#
loop_
_entity_poly.entity_id
_entity_poly.type
_entity_poly.pdbx_seq_one_letter_code
_entity_poly.pdbx_strand_id
1 'polypeptide(L)' 'MIITIEIDDKLLEKAIAMSDRGTLNTSIEEALREYIQRRQQLKVLDLFGTIDYEEDYDYKQQRQRP' A
#
# COMPACT_ATOMS: atom_id res chain seq x y z
N MET A 1 23.52 -4.99 0.42
CA MET A 1 23.67 -4.89 1.88
C MET A 1 22.97 -6.09 2.48
N ILE A 2 23.58 -6.77 3.44
CA ILE A 2 22.99 -7.95 4.10
C ILE A 2 22.55 -7.49 5.49
N ILE A 3 21.30 -7.80 5.85
CA ILE A 3 20.71 -7.47 7.15
C ILE A 3 20.17 -8.78 7.72
N THR A 4 20.64 -9.15 8.92
CA THR A 4 20.15 -10.32 9.63
C THR A 4 19.11 -9.86 10.65
N ILE A 5 17.91 -10.43 10.55
CA ILE A 5 16.79 -10.20 11.47
C ILE A 5 16.16 -11.56 11.80
N GLU A 6 15.71 -11.72 13.04
CA GLU A 6 14.94 -12.89 13.44
C GLU A 6 13.47 -12.67 13.08
N ILE A 7 12.88 -13.60 12.32
CA ILE A 7 11.49 -13.58 11.88
C ILE A 7 10.90 -14.97 12.20
N ASP A 8 9.61 -15.01 12.55
CA ASP A 8 8.86 -16.26 12.72
C ASP A 8 8.80 -17.06 11.41
N ASP A 9 9.25 -18.32 11.43
CA ASP A 9 9.28 -19.21 10.27
C ASP A 9 7.90 -19.40 9.62
N LYS A 10 6.82 -19.45 10.42
CA LYS A 10 5.45 -19.61 9.90
C LYS A 10 4.97 -18.36 9.18
N LEU A 11 5.43 -17.19 9.61
CA LEU A 11 5.14 -15.93 8.90
C LEU A 11 5.85 -15.92 7.55
N LEU A 12 7.09 -16.41 7.53
CA LEU A 12 7.92 -16.48 6.35
C LEU A 12 7.38 -17.43 5.30
N GLU A 13 6.99 -18.64 5.69
CA GLU A 13 6.38 -19.62 4.80
C GLU A 13 5.12 -19.07 4.13
N LYS A 14 4.28 -18.35 4.90
CA LYS A 14 3.08 -17.71 4.35
C LYS A 14 3.42 -16.62 3.35
N ALA A 15 4.40 -15.77 3.66
CA ALA A 15 4.82 -14.69 2.77
C ALA A 15 5.40 -15.24 1.46
N ILE A 16 6.23 -16.29 1.53
CA ILE A 16 6.79 -16.94 0.34
C ILE A 16 5.69 -17.61 -0.49
N ALA A 17 4.74 -18.30 0.15
CA ALA A 17 3.62 -18.94 -0.53
C ALA A 17 2.68 -17.94 -1.24
N MET A 18 2.63 -16.69 -0.76
CA MET A 18 1.86 -15.59 -1.38
C MET A 18 2.65 -14.83 -2.46
N SER A 19 3.99 -14.92 -2.46
CA SER A 19 4.81 -14.23 -3.45
C SER A 19 4.84 -14.98 -4.78
N ASP A 20 4.63 -14.26 -5.88
CA ASP A 20 4.67 -14.82 -7.24
C ASP A 20 6.07 -15.36 -7.60
N ARG A 21 7.11 -14.78 -7.01
CA ARG A 21 8.50 -15.14 -7.18
C ARG A 21 9.00 -15.70 -5.85
N GLY A 22 8.94 -17.02 -5.69
CA GLY A 22 9.17 -17.74 -4.42
C GLY A 22 10.59 -17.68 -3.82
N THR A 23 11.25 -16.53 -3.81
CA THR A 23 12.49 -16.32 -3.06
C THR A 23 12.22 -15.45 -1.84
N LEU A 24 12.83 -15.84 -0.72
CA LEU A 24 12.75 -15.16 0.57
C LEU A 24 12.98 -13.64 0.45
N ASN A 25 14.03 -13.24 -0.27
CA ASN A 25 14.40 -11.83 -0.41
C ASN A 25 13.33 -11.05 -1.17
N THR A 26 12.75 -11.63 -2.23
CA THR A 26 11.68 -10.98 -2.99
C THR A 26 10.43 -10.83 -2.14
N SER A 27 10.00 -11.86 -1.42
CA SER A 27 8.82 -11.79 -0.54
C SER A 27 9.00 -10.74 0.57
N ILE A 28 10.20 -10.63 1.16
CA ILE A 28 10.50 -9.60 2.16
C ILE A 28 10.46 -8.20 1.54
N GLU A 29 11.06 -8.01 0.36
CA GLU A 29 11.07 -6.71 -0.31
C GLU A 29 9.65 -6.27 -0.70
N GLU A 30 8.84 -7.19 -1.25
CA GLU A 30 7.43 -6.96 -1.58
C GLU A 30 6.63 -6.57 -0.33
N ALA A 31 6.75 -7.35 0.76
CA ALA A 31 6.06 -7.05 2.01
C ALA A 31 6.43 -5.66 2.58
N LEU A 32 7.70 -5.26 2.49
CA LEU A 32 8.13 -3.93 2.93
C LEU A 32 7.56 -2.82 2.04
N ARG A 33 7.51 -3.02 0.72
CA ARG A 33 6.89 -2.08 -0.22
C ARG A 33 5.41 -1.90 0.07
N GLU A 34 4.67 -2.98 0.27
CA GLU A 34 3.25 -2.94 0.64
C GLU A 34 3.02 -2.26 1.98
N TYR A 35 3.85 -2.54 2.98
CA TYR A 35 3.77 -1.91 4.29
C TYR A 35 3.93 -0.38 4.21
N ILE A 36 4.93 0.08 3.44
CA ILE A 36 5.14 1.50 3.19
C ILE A 36 3.95 2.09 2.44
N GLN A 37 3.50 1.46 1.36
CA GLN A 37 2.39 1.94 0.55
C GLN A 37 1.11 2.05 1.37
N ARG A 38 0.78 1.04 2.18
CA ARG A 38 -0.39 1.05 3.07
C ARG A 38 -0.35 2.23 4.03
N ARG A 39 0.81 2.53 4.62
CA ARG A 39 0.98 3.69 5.51
C ARG A 39 0.91 5.01 4.77
N GLN A 40 1.41 5.09 3.55
CA GLN A 40 1.29 6.28 2.73
C GLN A 40 -0.17 6.53 2.34
N GLN A 41 -0.92 5.49 1.97
CA GLN A 41 -2.35 5.60 1.66
C GLN A 41 -3.16 6.11 2.85
N LEU A 42 -2.82 5.70 4.08
CA LEU A 42 -3.49 6.21 5.28
C LEU A 42 -3.36 7.73 5.45
N LYS A 43 -2.34 8.37 4.86
CA LYS A 43 -2.20 9.84 4.89
C LYS A 43 -3.31 10.57 4.13
N VAL A 44 -4.10 9.88 3.30
CA VAL A 44 -5.31 10.47 2.71
C VAL A 44 -6.28 10.92 3.79
N LEU A 45 -6.29 10.27 4.96
CA LEU A 45 -7.11 10.67 6.10
C LEU A 45 -6.71 12.06 6.63
N ASP A 46 -5.44 12.43 6.51
CA ASP A 46 -4.93 13.74 6.95
C ASP A 46 -5.47 14.88 6.07
N LEU A 47 -5.98 14.57 4.88
CA LEU A 47 -6.55 15.56 3.94
C LEU A 47 -8.02 15.88 4.21
N PHE A 48 -8.70 15.11 5.07
CA PHE A 48 -10.10 15.36 5.39
C PHE A 48 -10.24 16.69 6.13
N GLY A 49 -11.13 17.56 5.63
CA GLY A 49 -11.36 18.88 6.20
C GLY A 49 -10.26 19.91 5.92
N THR A 50 -9.19 19.54 5.19
CA THR A 50 -8.16 20.49 4.75
C THR A 50 -8.33 20.93 3.30
N ILE A 51 -9.12 20.19 2.52
CA ILE A 51 -9.40 20.52 1.12
C ILE A 51 -10.60 21.47 1.09
N ASP A 52 -10.36 22.66 0.55
CA ASP A 52 -11.42 23.61 0.22
C ASP A 52 -12.01 23.23 -1.14
N TYR A 53 -13.33 23.11 -1.20
CA TYR A 53 -14.05 22.73 -2.41
C TYR A 53 -14.91 23.91 -2.85
N GLU A 54 -14.81 24.27 -4.13
CA GLU A 54 -15.71 25.26 -4.73
C GLU A 54 -17.17 24.79 -4.61
N GLU A 55 -18.05 25.64 -4.07
CA GLU A 55 -19.44 25.29 -3.75
C GLU A 55 -20.26 24.87 -4.97
N ASP A 56 -19.91 25.39 -6.16
CA ASP A 56 -20.59 25.14 -7.43
C ASP A 56 -19.96 24.00 -8.24
N TYR A 57 -18.90 23.35 -7.73
CA TYR A 57 -18.21 22.29 -8.45
C TYR A 57 -18.96 20.95 -8.42
N ASP A 58 -19.70 20.66 -9.50
CA ASP A 58 -20.31 19.34 -9.71
C ASP A 58 -19.33 18.32 -10.32
N TYR A 59 -18.58 17.65 -9.45
CA TYR A 59 -17.69 16.55 -9.83
C TYR A 59 -18.41 15.35 -10.50
N LYS A 60 -19.75 15.24 -10.42
CA LYS A 60 -20.51 14.15 -11.03
C LYS A 60 -20.77 14.36 -12.52
N GLN A 61 -20.57 15.57 -13.06
CA GLN A 61 -20.67 15.81 -14.50
C GLN A 61 -19.74 14.89 -15.31
N GLN A 62 -18.59 14.50 -14.76
CA GLN A 62 -17.67 13.56 -15.41
C GLN A 62 -18.28 12.17 -15.65
N ARG A 63 -19.31 11.77 -14.89
CA ARG A 63 -19.97 10.46 -15.03
C ARG A 63 -20.90 10.37 -16.23
N GLN A 64 -21.24 11.51 -16.83
CA GLN A 64 -22.12 11.58 -18.01
C GLN A 64 -21.34 11.60 -19.33
N ARG A 65 -19.99 11.63 -19.27
CA ARG A 65 -19.16 11.53 -20.46
C ARG A 65 -19.08 10.06 -20.90
N PRO A 66 -19.36 9.76 -22.19
CA PRO A 66 -19.28 8.41 -22.73
C PRO A 66 -17.85 7.85 -22.70
#